data_AF-W6Z7K6-F1
#
_entry.id   AF-W6Z7K6-F1
#
_cell.length_a   1.000
_cell.length_b   1.000
_cell.length_c   1.000
_cell.angle_alpha   90.00
_cell.angle_beta   90.00
_cell.angle_gamma   90.00
#
_symmetry.space_group_name_H-M   'P 1'
#
loop_
_entity.id
_entity.type
_entity.pdbx_description
1 polymer ?
#
loop_
_entity_poly.entity_id
_entity_poly.type
_entity_poly.pdbx_seq_one_letter_code
_entity_poly.pdbx_strand_id
1 'polypeptide(L)'
;MAKYNDKEQPEWRYSINLNTIIAVLATVLRSCMVVVAEEVISQLKWLLFRRPRPLWQLEHFDTATRGPWGSLLLFFRTRSLGAAFVGCIVIILSVGIGPFSQQAVKSVSCERPLAGAEGHSKWDLDLDTKVAILDGLVNPNTTRSDITPSCSTGNSSILNVSIVTFTNHGCESLGREDDPKFQRCPGADANWTLPVMNFLNAVAATCSFYPCVRDYAGTVRNTTFTETVIKETPIKPARITKESRTYDFKDLHSPWIIDNQIYTRNNISSVPIQGNNFSSYFLNSISTTFPTACIYGIDGDYALSLGRFMQSVMSGNCSTVAHFVPEFYKNDYKALVCNPWQLEALVNKGRANFDTINRNMQSVATAVTSEMRRKGSYYDPEVTYGPRFHSAPPTFVTGTVLRTTTCTKFDWAWLSFPLALMILTTLLLCITCGKMVFDKSGVPVWKSSILPLLLAGHRLRDVAAAEDMDDMKANTKLLIVSLVQDERGWEFVIEEFKDKKRGED
;
A
#
# COMPACT_ATOMS: atom_id res chain seq x y z
N MET A 1 -5.74 -1.96 6.01
CA MET A 1 -5.82 -1.36 7.36
C MET A 1 -4.69 -1.94 8.21
N ALA A 2 -3.89 -1.09 8.85
CA ALA A 2 -2.73 -1.51 9.64
C ALA A 2 -3.19 -2.12 10.99
N LYS A 3 -2.53 -3.19 11.46
CA LYS A 3 -2.81 -3.84 12.77
C LYS A 3 -1.53 -3.95 13.59
N TYR A 4 -1.61 -3.82 14.92
CA TYR A 4 -0.50 -3.91 15.89
C TYR A 4 -0.76 -5.12 16.83
N ASN A 5 0.19 -6.06 16.95
CA ASN A 5 0.08 -7.29 17.78
C ASN A 5 -1.25 -8.07 17.61
N ASP A 6 -1.53 -8.52 16.38
CA ASP A 6 -2.74 -9.32 16.02
C ASP A 6 -4.10 -8.69 16.34
N LYS A 7 -4.13 -7.43 16.78
CA LYS A 7 -5.34 -6.65 16.99
C LYS A 7 -5.41 -5.50 15.99
N GLU A 8 -6.61 -5.24 15.49
CA GLU A 8 -6.85 -4.10 14.60
C GLU A 8 -6.28 -2.84 15.24
N GLN A 9 -5.61 -1.97 14.47
CA GLN A 9 -5.37 -0.63 15.01
C GLN A 9 -6.77 -0.10 15.37
N PRO A 10 -6.99 0.34 16.62
CA PRO A 10 -8.30 0.86 17.00
C PRO A 10 -8.66 1.95 15.99
N GLU A 11 -9.83 1.83 15.35
CA GLU A 11 -10.36 2.92 14.55
C GLU A 11 -10.61 4.09 15.50
N TRP A 12 -9.62 4.99 15.58
CA TRP A 12 -9.76 6.22 16.32
C TRP A 12 -10.86 7.01 15.63
N ARG A 13 -11.91 7.33 16.40
CA ARG A 13 -13.16 8.00 15.98
C ARG A 13 -13.00 9.30 15.17
N TYR A 14 -11.76 9.82 15.02
CA TYR A 14 -11.41 11.11 14.43
C TYR A 14 -10.26 11.06 13.40
N SER A 15 -9.95 9.92 12.78
CA SER A 15 -8.91 9.82 11.73
C SER A 15 -7.50 10.31 12.14
N ILE A 16 -7.19 10.32 13.45
CA ILE A 16 -5.88 10.72 13.96
C ILE A 16 -4.88 9.57 13.73
N ASN A 17 -3.79 9.83 13.01
CA ASN A 17 -2.73 8.85 12.74
C ASN A 17 -1.80 8.69 13.97
N LEU A 18 -1.19 7.52 14.15
CA LEU A 18 -0.21 7.23 15.22
C LEU A 18 0.94 8.24 15.24
N ASN A 19 1.41 8.66 14.05
CA ASN A 19 2.44 9.69 13.91
C ASN A 19 2.02 11.02 14.55
N THR A 20 0.74 11.38 14.46
CA THR A 20 0.19 12.59 15.06
C THR A 20 0.23 12.51 16.59
N ILE A 21 -0.16 11.37 17.16
CA ILE A 21 -0.12 11.16 18.62
C ILE A 21 1.33 11.28 19.13
N ILE A 22 2.27 10.62 18.44
CA ILE A 22 3.68 10.66 18.82
C ILE A 22 4.25 12.08 18.68
N ALA A 23 3.91 12.80 17.62
CA ALA A 23 4.33 14.19 17.46
C ALA A 23 3.80 15.09 18.58
N VAL A 24 2.54 14.93 19.00
CA VAL A 24 1.96 15.68 20.11
C VAL A 24 2.66 15.33 21.43
N LEU A 25 2.83 14.04 21.74
CA LEU A 25 3.52 13.60 22.95
C LEU A 25 4.98 14.06 23.00
N ALA A 26 5.71 13.97 21.87
CA ALA A 26 7.07 14.46 21.75
C ALA A 26 7.17 15.99 21.96
N THR A 27 6.19 16.74 21.47
CA THR A 27 6.12 18.20 21.63
C THR A 27 5.85 18.58 23.08
N VAL A 28 4.92 17.89 23.75
CA VAL A 28 4.64 18.10 25.18
C VAL A 28 5.86 17.75 26.02
N LEU A 29 6.49 16.59 25.76
CA LEU A 29 7.70 16.16 26.44
C LEU A 29 8.83 17.21 26.32
N ARG A 30 9.12 17.64 25.09
CA ARG A 30 10.09 18.69 24.80
C ARG A 30 9.78 19.97 25.58
N SER A 31 8.52 20.41 25.58
CA SER A 31 8.10 21.65 26.25
C SER A 31 8.33 21.58 27.75
N CYS A 32 7.90 20.48 28.40
CA CYS A 32 8.12 20.27 29.83
C CYS A 32 9.62 20.28 30.20
N MET A 33 10.44 19.58 29.42
CA MET A 33 11.88 19.50 29.67
C MET A 33 12.58 20.86 29.53
N VAL A 34 12.21 21.63 28.51
CA VAL A 34 12.78 22.95 28.26
C VAL A 34 12.40 23.92 29.39
N VAL A 35 11.14 23.94 29.81
CA VAL A 35 10.70 24.78 30.95
C VAL A 35 11.50 24.48 32.21
N VAL A 36 11.72 23.20 32.53
CA VAL A 36 12.53 22.80 33.70
C VAL A 36 13.98 23.29 33.54
N ALA A 37 14.59 23.10 32.37
CA ALA A 37 15.95 23.53 32.12
C ALA A 37 16.10 25.06 32.17
N GLU A 38 15.15 25.81 31.62
CA GLU A 38 15.10 27.28 31.64
C GLU A 38 15.02 27.82 33.07
N GLU A 39 14.17 27.24 33.90
CA GLU A 39 14.00 27.63 35.31
C GLU A 39 15.26 27.31 36.14
N VAL A 40 15.92 26.17 35.86
CA VAL A 40 17.20 25.82 36.50
C VAL A 40 18.31 26.80 36.10
N ILE A 41 18.49 27.07 34.81
CA ILE A 41 19.50 28.03 34.32
C ILE A 41 19.22 29.42 34.89
N SER A 42 17.96 29.83 34.90
CA SER A 42 17.53 31.11 35.48
C SER A 42 17.86 31.21 36.96
N GLN A 43 17.75 30.12 37.72
CA GLN A 43 18.09 30.14 39.14
C GLN A 43 19.60 30.08 39.40
N LEU A 44 20.35 29.36 38.56
CA LEU A 44 21.80 29.26 38.64
C LEU A 44 22.49 30.62 38.43
N LYS A 45 21.88 31.54 37.67
CA LYS A 45 22.42 32.90 37.50
C LYS A 45 22.62 33.60 38.85
N TRP A 46 21.63 33.52 39.76
CA TRP A 46 21.70 34.17 41.07
C TRP A 46 22.80 33.56 41.95
N LEU A 47 22.96 32.24 41.90
CA LEU A 47 24.03 31.54 42.63
C LEU A 47 25.42 31.91 42.11
N LEU A 48 25.56 32.17 40.80
CA LEU A 48 26.82 32.58 40.17
C LEU A 48 27.23 34.02 40.54
N PHE A 49 26.25 34.92 40.67
CA PHE A 49 26.46 36.31 41.07
C PHE A 49 26.80 36.48 42.56
N ARG A 50 26.82 35.41 43.36
CA ARG A 50 27.42 35.43 44.71
C ARG A 50 28.91 35.80 44.69
N ARG A 51 29.59 35.57 43.57
CA ARG A 51 30.96 36.05 43.35
C ARG A 51 30.91 37.28 42.44
N PRO A 52 31.85 38.21 42.59
CA PRO A 52 31.94 39.37 41.71
C PRO A 52 32.03 38.94 40.25
N ARG A 53 31.05 39.36 39.45
CA ARG A 53 30.93 39.07 38.02
C ARG A 53 30.43 40.31 37.27
N PRO A 54 30.79 40.48 35.99
CA PRO A 54 30.27 41.60 35.19
C PRO A 54 28.75 41.45 35.00
N LEU A 55 27.99 42.53 35.24
CA LEU A 55 26.52 42.53 35.19
C LEU A 55 25.98 42.10 33.83
N TRP A 56 26.70 42.41 32.75
CA TRP A 56 26.40 41.97 31.39
C TRP A 56 26.20 40.43 31.23
N GLN A 57 26.83 39.62 32.10
CA GLN A 57 26.64 38.16 32.06
C GLN A 57 25.20 37.75 32.40
N LEU A 58 24.45 38.55 33.15
CA LEU A 58 23.05 38.29 33.50
C LEU A 58 22.18 38.20 32.24
N GLU A 59 22.42 39.10 31.27
CA GLU A 59 21.70 39.12 29.99
C GLU A 59 22.02 37.88 29.12
N HIS A 60 23.22 37.33 29.21
CA HIS A 60 23.57 36.08 28.52
C HIS A 60 22.82 34.86 29.08
N PHE A 61 22.61 34.80 30.40
CA PHE A 61 21.78 33.76 31.02
C PHE A 61 20.31 33.91 30.60
N ASP A 62 19.78 35.13 30.61
CA ASP A 62 18.42 35.42 30.18
C ASP A 62 18.19 35.15 28.68
N THR A 63 19.18 35.46 27.85
CA THR A 63 19.16 35.10 26.42
C THR A 63 19.18 33.59 26.24
N ALA A 64 19.95 32.86 27.07
CA ALA A 64 20.05 31.41 26.98
C ALA A 64 18.75 30.67 27.27
N THR A 65 17.97 31.19 28.20
CA THR A 65 16.67 30.64 28.60
C THR A 65 15.54 30.97 27.62
N ARG A 66 15.79 31.72 26.54
CA ARG A 66 14.79 32.01 25.50
C ARG A 66 14.80 31.04 24.33
N GLY A 67 15.62 29.99 24.40
CA GLY A 67 15.60 28.89 23.45
C GLY A 67 16.98 28.41 22.98
N PRO A 68 16.99 27.52 21.96
CA PRO A 68 18.20 26.80 21.56
C PRO A 68 19.33 27.71 21.09
N TRP A 69 19.01 28.79 20.38
CA TRP A 69 20.01 29.72 19.85
C TRP A 69 20.75 30.47 20.96
N GLY A 70 20.01 31.01 21.94
CA GLY A 70 20.62 31.66 23.09
C GLY A 70 21.45 30.69 23.93
N SER A 71 20.94 29.47 24.13
CA SER A 71 21.67 28.40 24.84
C SER A 71 22.97 28.03 24.13
N LEU A 72 22.97 28.01 22.80
CA LEU A 72 24.17 27.79 21.98
C LEU A 72 25.21 28.91 22.17
N LEU A 73 24.76 30.17 22.17
CA LEU A 73 25.64 31.32 22.42
C LEU A 73 26.26 31.29 23.82
N LEU A 74 25.47 30.90 24.83
CA LEU A 74 25.98 30.74 26.20
C LEU A 74 26.94 29.56 26.29
N PHE A 75 26.63 28.43 25.66
CA PHE A 75 27.45 27.22 25.61
C PHE A 75 28.89 27.52 25.16
N PHE A 76 29.06 28.29 24.08
CA PHE A 76 30.40 28.66 23.58
C PHE A 76 31.12 29.72 24.43
N ARG A 77 30.40 30.47 25.26
CA ARG A 77 30.97 31.52 26.13
C ARG A 77 31.30 31.03 27.53
N THR A 78 30.58 30.02 28.04
CA THR A 78 30.84 29.46 29.38
C THR A 78 32.02 28.49 29.33
N ARG A 79 33.08 28.83 30.06
CA ARG A 79 34.33 28.04 30.11
C ARG A 79 34.35 26.95 31.20
N SER A 80 33.31 26.86 32.03
CA SER A 80 33.22 25.91 33.15
C SER A 80 32.13 24.86 32.93
N LEU A 81 32.48 23.58 33.11
CA LEU A 81 31.59 22.41 33.13
C LEU A 81 30.67 22.40 34.37
N GLY A 82 29.79 23.40 34.48
CA GLY A 82 28.82 23.55 35.57
C GLY A 82 27.40 23.14 35.20
N ALA A 83 26.47 23.21 36.15
CA ALA A 83 25.05 22.88 35.93
C ALA A 83 24.40 23.71 34.79
N ALA A 84 24.83 24.96 34.61
CA ALA A 84 24.37 25.81 33.50
C ALA A 84 24.77 25.28 32.12
N PHE A 85 25.96 24.68 32.00
CA PHE A 85 26.43 24.06 30.77
C PHE A 85 25.58 22.83 30.40
N VAL A 86 25.26 21.99 31.39
CA VAL A 86 24.37 20.84 31.22
C VAL A 86 22.96 21.28 30.82
N GLY A 87 22.44 22.35 31.42
CA GLY A 87 21.16 22.94 31.03
C GLY A 87 21.14 23.41 29.56
N CYS A 88 22.20 24.06 29.09
CA CYS A 88 22.31 24.47 27.69
C CYS A 88 22.33 23.27 26.73
N ILE A 89 23.05 22.19 27.10
CA ILE A 89 23.06 20.94 26.32
C ILE A 89 21.65 20.37 26.19
N VAL A 90 20.88 20.33 27.29
CA VAL A 90 19.49 19.87 27.27
C VAL A 90 18.66 20.68 26.28
N ILE A 91 18.69 22.02 26.38
CA ILE A 91 17.87 22.89 25.52
C ILE A 91 18.26 22.72 24.05
N ILE A 92 19.55 22.60 23.72
CA ILE A 92 20.03 22.37 22.36
C ILE A 92 19.60 20.99 21.84
N LEU A 93 19.88 19.92 22.58
CA LEU A 93 19.59 18.55 22.16
C LEU A 93 18.09 18.24 22.13
N SER A 94 17.27 18.97 22.90
CA SER A 94 15.82 18.81 22.91
C SER A 94 15.18 18.92 21.51
N VAL A 95 15.85 19.60 20.55
CA VAL A 95 15.33 19.76 19.16
C VAL A 95 15.26 18.42 18.45
N GLY A 96 16.13 17.48 18.83
CA GLY A 96 16.13 16.12 18.29
C GLY A 96 14.95 15.26 18.77
N ILE A 97 14.23 15.63 19.83
CA ILE A 97 13.15 14.79 20.38
C ILE A 97 12.10 14.46 19.31
N GLY A 98 11.68 15.44 18.51
CA GLY A 98 10.71 15.24 17.43
C GLY A 98 11.18 14.21 16.38
N PRO A 99 12.31 14.44 15.69
CA PRO A 99 12.84 13.51 14.71
C PRO A 99 13.11 12.10 15.26
N PHE A 100 13.67 11.96 16.46
CA PHE A 100 13.96 10.66 17.07
C PHE A 100 12.69 9.91 17.45
N SER A 101 11.69 10.61 18.01
CA SER A 101 10.38 10.00 18.31
C SER A 101 9.64 9.56 17.05
N GLN A 102 9.76 10.30 15.94
CA GLN A 102 9.17 9.88 14.66
C GLN A 102 9.87 8.65 14.06
N GLN A 103 11.20 8.55 14.18
CA GLN A 103 11.97 7.39 13.71
C GLN A 103 11.72 6.11 14.50
N ALA A 104 11.15 6.20 15.71
CA ALA A 104 10.74 5.05 16.50
C ALA A 104 9.61 4.25 15.83
N VAL A 105 8.88 4.84 14.88
CA VAL A 105 7.79 4.19 14.16
C VAL A 105 8.13 4.02 12.69
N LYS A 106 8.33 2.77 12.26
CA LYS A 106 8.62 2.44 10.86
C LYS A 106 7.48 1.63 10.28
N SER A 107 7.03 2.02 9.10
CA SER A 107 6.18 1.18 8.26
C SER A 107 7.05 0.12 7.59
N VAL A 108 6.86 -1.14 7.96
CA VAL A 108 7.49 -2.29 7.31
C VAL A 108 6.45 -3.04 6.49
N SER A 109 6.85 -3.50 5.31
CA SER A 109 6.04 -4.45 4.55
C SER A 109 5.99 -5.75 5.34
N CYS A 110 4.79 -6.14 5.76
CA CYS A 110 4.56 -7.43 6.39
C CYS A 110 3.66 -8.26 5.48
N GLU A 111 3.99 -9.53 5.42
CA GLU A 111 3.20 -10.50 4.72
C GLU A 111 2.13 -11.02 5.68
N ARG A 112 0.86 -10.92 5.29
CA ARG A 112 -0.25 -11.48 6.07
C ARG A 112 -1.07 -12.46 5.25
N PRO A 113 -1.56 -13.55 5.87
CA PRO A 113 -2.57 -14.39 5.26
C PRO A 113 -3.83 -13.55 5.03
N LEU A 114 -4.30 -13.52 3.78
CA LEU A 114 -5.63 -13.00 3.46
C LEU A 114 -6.68 -13.91 4.10
N ALA A 115 -7.45 -13.36 5.05
CA ALA A 115 -8.72 -13.96 5.42
C ALA A 115 -9.64 -13.87 4.21
N GLY A 116 -10.12 -15.03 3.75
CA GLY A 116 -11.01 -15.14 2.60
C GLY A 116 -12.24 -14.26 2.76
N ALA A 117 -12.59 -13.54 1.70
CA ALA A 117 -13.85 -12.80 1.64
C ALA A 117 -14.98 -13.78 1.33
N GLU A 118 -16.03 -13.73 2.15
CA GLU A 118 -17.24 -14.53 2.00
C GLU A 118 -18.05 -14.05 0.79
N GLY A 119 -18.39 -15.00 -0.08
CA GLY A 119 -19.28 -14.78 -1.23
C GLY A 119 -20.08 -16.04 -1.49
N HIS A 120 -21.40 -15.89 -1.61
CA HIS A 120 -22.36 -16.96 -1.83
C HIS A 120 -22.33 -17.46 -3.28
N SER A 121 -22.42 -18.77 -3.52
CA SER A 121 -22.82 -19.31 -4.84
C SER A 121 -24.19 -19.98 -4.78
N LYS A 122 -25.08 -19.50 -5.66
CA LYS A 122 -26.32 -20.12 -6.10
C LYS A 122 -26.01 -21.01 -7.32
N TRP A 123 -26.92 -21.90 -7.71
CA TRP A 123 -26.89 -22.75 -8.92
C TRP A 123 -26.92 -21.98 -10.27
N ASP A 124 -26.31 -20.80 -10.32
CA ASP A 124 -26.22 -19.92 -11.49
C ASP A 124 -24.81 -19.33 -11.54
N LEU A 125 -24.27 -19.10 -12.74
CA LEU A 125 -22.99 -18.44 -12.88
C LEU A 125 -23.09 -17.08 -12.20
N ASP A 126 -22.18 -16.79 -11.29
CA ASP A 126 -22.24 -15.59 -10.48
C ASP A 126 -22.26 -14.32 -11.36
N LEU A 127 -22.97 -13.29 -10.90
CA LEU A 127 -23.13 -12.04 -11.64
C LEU A 127 -21.78 -11.39 -12.00
N ASP A 128 -20.79 -11.43 -11.10
CA ASP A 128 -19.45 -10.90 -11.36
C ASP A 128 -18.78 -11.64 -12.51
N THR A 129 -18.91 -12.98 -12.56
CA THR A 129 -18.36 -13.79 -13.64
C THR A 129 -19.09 -13.52 -14.96
N LYS A 130 -20.41 -13.33 -14.93
CA LYS A 130 -21.19 -12.95 -16.12
C LYS A 130 -20.76 -11.59 -16.67
N VAL A 131 -20.58 -10.59 -15.79
CA VAL A 131 -20.14 -9.24 -16.16
C VAL A 131 -18.71 -9.26 -16.68
N ALA A 132 -17.80 -10.00 -16.04
CA ALA A 132 -16.42 -10.12 -16.49
C ALA A 132 -16.30 -10.74 -17.89
N ILE A 133 -17.12 -11.76 -18.21
CA ILE A 133 -17.18 -12.35 -19.56
C ILE A 133 -17.64 -11.33 -20.60
N LEU A 134 -18.68 -10.55 -20.27
CA LEU A 134 -19.21 -9.51 -21.17
C LEU A 134 -18.19 -8.39 -21.38
N ASP A 135 -17.55 -7.93 -20.32
CA ASP A 135 -16.48 -6.92 -20.39
C ASP A 135 -15.29 -7.43 -21.21
N GLY A 136 -14.83 -8.66 -20.96
CA GLY A 136 -13.75 -9.27 -21.73
C GLY A 136 -14.05 -9.38 -23.22
N LEU A 137 -15.31 -9.64 -23.59
CA LEU A 137 -15.74 -9.73 -24.99
C LEU A 137 -15.74 -8.36 -25.69
N VAL A 138 -16.19 -7.31 -25.00
CA VAL A 138 -16.37 -5.96 -25.57
C VAL A 138 -15.10 -5.11 -25.48
N ASN A 139 -14.23 -5.37 -24.49
CA ASN A 139 -12.99 -4.64 -24.23
C ASN A 139 -11.75 -5.55 -24.34
N PRO A 140 -11.30 -5.91 -25.55
CA PRO A 140 -10.19 -6.86 -25.76
C PRO A 140 -8.77 -6.29 -25.49
N ASN A 141 -8.62 -5.33 -24.58
CA ASN A 141 -7.34 -4.65 -24.30
C ASN A 141 -6.33 -5.49 -23.50
N THR A 142 -6.54 -6.79 -23.37
CA THR A 142 -5.63 -7.68 -22.65
C THR A 142 -4.48 -8.13 -23.56
N THR A 143 -3.29 -7.58 -23.36
CA THR A 143 -2.04 -8.12 -23.91
C THR A 143 -1.42 -9.09 -22.90
N ARG A 144 -1.68 -10.40 -23.01
CA ARG A 144 -0.88 -11.40 -22.28
C ARG A 144 -0.71 -12.71 -23.07
N SER A 145 0.57 -13.10 -23.19
CA SER A 145 1.13 -14.41 -23.54
C SER A 145 0.99 -14.88 -25.01
N ASP A 146 2.07 -14.74 -25.80
CA ASP A 146 2.31 -15.35 -27.13
C ASP A 146 2.46 -16.90 -27.10
N ILE A 147 1.86 -17.58 -26.11
CA ILE A 147 1.88 -19.04 -26.10
C ILE A 147 0.66 -19.50 -26.88
N THR A 148 0.86 -19.87 -28.15
CA THR A 148 -0.14 -20.62 -28.92
C THR A 148 -0.32 -21.99 -28.27
N PRO A 149 -1.49 -22.30 -27.69
CA PRO A 149 -1.73 -23.62 -27.15
C PRO A 149 -1.76 -24.64 -28.29
N SER A 150 -0.93 -25.68 -28.19
CA SER A 150 -0.96 -26.80 -29.12
C SER A 150 -2.10 -27.75 -28.75
N CYS A 151 -3.29 -27.51 -29.28
CA CYS A 151 -4.42 -28.45 -29.15
C CYS A 151 -4.13 -29.71 -29.97
N SER A 152 -3.68 -30.79 -29.32
CA SER A 152 -3.47 -32.08 -29.98
C SER A 152 -4.63 -33.07 -29.83
N THR A 153 -5.75 -32.72 -29.17
CA THR A 153 -6.94 -33.61 -29.12
C THR A 153 -8.24 -32.83 -28.96
N GLY A 154 -9.10 -32.86 -29.98
CA GLY A 154 -10.40 -32.16 -30.04
C GLY A 154 -11.52 -32.79 -29.22
N ASN A 155 -11.28 -33.16 -27.95
CA ASN A 155 -12.31 -33.78 -27.10
C ASN A 155 -12.38 -33.22 -25.66
N SER A 156 -11.76 -32.07 -25.39
CA SER A 156 -11.68 -31.48 -24.04
C SER A 156 -12.32 -30.09 -23.89
N SER A 157 -13.11 -29.64 -24.87
CA SER A 157 -13.75 -28.31 -24.85
C SER A 157 -15.06 -28.30 -24.04
N ILE A 158 -15.27 -27.27 -23.24
CA ILE A 158 -16.56 -26.92 -22.61
C ILE A 158 -17.52 -26.37 -23.67
N LEU A 159 -17.01 -25.54 -24.58
CA LEU A 159 -17.77 -24.89 -25.65
C LEU A 159 -16.89 -24.70 -26.89
N ASN A 160 -17.50 -24.93 -28.06
CA ASN A 160 -16.94 -24.56 -29.35
C ASN A 160 -17.77 -23.43 -29.97
N VAL A 161 -17.10 -22.36 -30.36
CA VAL A 161 -17.72 -21.18 -30.97
C VAL A 161 -17.24 -21.11 -32.41
N SER A 162 -18.19 -21.15 -33.35
CA SER A 162 -17.91 -20.96 -34.78
C SER A 162 -18.39 -19.58 -35.18
N ILE A 163 -17.49 -18.79 -35.76
CA ILE A 163 -17.76 -17.42 -36.18
C ILE A 163 -17.56 -17.37 -37.69
N VAL A 164 -18.58 -16.89 -38.40
CA VAL A 164 -18.52 -16.60 -39.83
C VAL A 164 -19.05 -15.20 -40.03
N THR A 165 -18.25 -14.31 -40.58
CA THR A 165 -18.67 -12.93 -40.88
C THR A 165 -17.98 -12.39 -42.12
N PHE A 166 -18.64 -11.45 -42.78
CA PHE A 166 -18.03 -10.66 -43.84
C PHE A 166 -17.07 -9.64 -43.22
N THR A 167 -15.98 -9.35 -43.93
CA THR A 167 -14.94 -8.43 -43.51
C THR A 167 -14.37 -7.67 -44.69
N ASN A 168 -14.04 -6.40 -44.47
CA ASN A 168 -13.32 -5.56 -45.44
C ASN A 168 -11.82 -5.47 -45.07
N HIS A 169 -11.37 -6.30 -44.13
CA HIS A 169 -9.95 -6.38 -43.78
C HIS A 169 -9.12 -6.92 -44.96
N GLY A 170 -8.03 -6.23 -45.28
CA GLY A 170 -7.14 -6.60 -46.39
C GLY A 170 -7.65 -6.22 -47.78
N CYS A 171 -8.79 -5.54 -47.89
CA CYS A 171 -9.33 -5.09 -49.17
C CYS A 171 -8.77 -3.71 -49.58
N GLU A 172 -8.30 -3.57 -50.82
CA GLU A 172 -7.70 -2.35 -51.38
C GLU A 172 -8.74 -1.46 -52.06
N SER A 173 -8.73 -0.16 -51.81
CA SER A 173 -9.61 0.80 -52.49
C SER A 173 -9.05 1.14 -53.88
N LEU A 174 -9.87 0.98 -54.92
CA LEU A 174 -9.46 1.12 -56.33
C LEU A 174 -9.96 2.39 -57.02
N GLY A 175 -10.69 3.30 -56.35
CA GLY A 175 -11.26 4.48 -57.02
C GLY A 175 -12.08 5.42 -56.13
N ARG A 176 -12.84 6.35 -56.76
CA ARG A 176 -13.72 7.36 -56.11
C ARG A 176 -15.01 6.68 -55.62
N GLU A 177 -15.55 7.08 -54.46
CA GLU A 177 -16.70 6.46 -53.73
C GLU A 177 -18.01 6.27 -54.54
N ASP A 178 -18.07 6.74 -55.78
CA ASP A 178 -19.25 6.74 -56.64
C ASP A 178 -19.30 5.57 -57.66
N ASP A 179 -18.26 4.73 -57.75
CA ASP A 179 -18.20 3.59 -58.69
C ASP A 179 -18.56 2.26 -57.98
N PRO A 180 -19.49 1.43 -58.51
CA PRO A 180 -19.76 0.08 -57.98
C PRO A 180 -18.53 -0.85 -57.94
N LYS A 181 -17.40 -0.47 -58.56
CA LYS A 181 -16.09 -1.16 -58.46
C LYS A 181 -15.11 -0.48 -57.48
N PHE A 182 -15.58 0.01 -56.35
CA PHE A 182 -14.79 0.85 -55.42
C PHE A 182 -13.66 0.12 -54.66
N GLN A 183 -13.75 -1.19 -54.44
CA GLN A 183 -12.78 -1.94 -53.63
C GLN A 183 -12.50 -3.34 -54.19
N ARG A 184 -11.26 -3.82 -54.04
CA ARG A 184 -10.85 -5.19 -54.39
C ARG A 184 -10.44 -5.94 -53.15
N CYS A 185 -11.09 -7.07 -52.90
CA CYS A 185 -10.80 -7.94 -51.77
C CYS A 185 -10.00 -9.19 -52.19
N PRO A 186 -9.02 -9.65 -51.38
CA PRO A 186 -8.36 -10.93 -51.58
C PRO A 186 -9.38 -12.06 -51.36
N GLY A 187 -9.88 -12.64 -52.45
CA GLY A 187 -11.03 -13.57 -52.46
C GLY A 187 -11.90 -13.47 -53.72
N ALA A 188 -11.66 -12.44 -54.55
CA ALA A 188 -12.36 -12.21 -55.82
C ALA A 188 -12.12 -13.27 -56.92
N ASP A 189 -11.20 -14.22 -56.70
CA ASP A 189 -10.92 -15.32 -57.63
C ASP A 189 -11.75 -16.59 -57.35
N ALA A 190 -12.58 -16.59 -56.31
CA ALA A 190 -13.53 -17.67 -56.04
C ALA A 190 -14.80 -17.49 -56.87
N ASN A 191 -15.30 -18.57 -57.48
CA ASN A 191 -16.47 -18.57 -58.38
C ASN A 191 -17.78 -18.43 -57.57
N TRP A 192 -18.03 -17.24 -57.01
CA TRP A 192 -19.20 -16.96 -56.18
C TRP A 192 -20.48 -16.94 -57.01
N THR A 193 -21.56 -17.50 -56.47
CA THR A 193 -22.89 -17.47 -57.10
C THR A 193 -23.54 -16.08 -57.14
N LEU A 194 -23.02 -15.13 -56.34
CA LEU A 194 -23.55 -13.77 -56.22
C LEU A 194 -22.46 -12.74 -56.56
N PRO A 195 -22.66 -11.85 -57.57
CA PRO A 195 -21.68 -10.86 -58.00
C PRO A 195 -21.20 -9.89 -56.90
N VAL A 196 -21.99 -9.70 -55.84
CA VAL A 196 -21.65 -8.85 -54.67
C VAL A 196 -20.44 -9.37 -53.89
N MET A 197 -20.14 -10.66 -53.98
CA MET A 197 -19.02 -11.29 -53.26
C MET A 197 -17.65 -10.89 -53.82
N ASN A 198 -17.59 -10.30 -55.01
CA ASN A 198 -16.34 -9.78 -55.57
C ASN A 198 -15.80 -8.55 -54.81
N PHE A 199 -16.64 -7.94 -53.97
CA PHE A 199 -16.33 -6.73 -53.19
C PHE A 199 -16.27 -6.98 -51.69
N LEU A 200 -16.39 -8.24 -51.24
CA LEU A 200 -16.41 -8.63 -49.84
C LEU A 200 -15.36 -9.71 -49.60
N ASN A 201 -14.72 -9.69 -48.42
CA ASN A 201 -13.99 -10.83 -47.91
C ASN A 201 -14.80 -11.49 -46.79
N ALA A 202 -14.45 -12.73 -46.44
CA ALA A 202 -15.07 -13.45 -45.34
C ALA A 202 -14.00 -14.00 -44.40
N VAL A 203 -14.30 -13.98 -43.11
CA VAL A 203 -13.49 -14.66 -42.10
C VAL A 203 -14.35 -15.70 -41.41
N ALA A 204 -13.82 -16.93 -41.38
CA ALA A 204 -14.40 -18.05 -40.67
C ALA A 204 -13.37 -18.56 -39.65
N ALA A 205 -13.73 -18.53 -38.37
CA ALA A 205 -12.86 -18.96 -37.29
C ALA A 205 -13.64 -19.85 -36.32
N THR A 206 -12.99 -20.91 -35.85
CA THR A 206 -13.51 -21.79 -34.80
C THR A 206 -12.63 -21.67 -33.58
N CYS A 207 -13.22 -21.33 -32.45
CA CYS A 207 -12.53 -21.19 -31.17
C CYS A 207 -13.10 -22.18 -30.15
N SER A 208 -12.23 -22.81 -29.38
CA SER A 208 -12.61 -23.81 -28.38
C SER A 208 -12.20 -23.33 -27.00
N PHE A 209 -13.15 -23.27 -26.07
CA PHE A 209 -12.86 -23.02 -24.66
C PHE A 209 -12.70 -24.35 -23.95
N TYR A 210 -11.54 -24.58 -23.36
CA TYR A 210 -11.23 -25.77 -22.57
C TYR A 210 -10.54 -25.38 -21.26
N PRO A 211 -10.76 -26.11 -20.16
CA PRO A 211 -10.08 -25.86 -18.91
C PRO A 211 -8.65 -26.39 -18.98
N CYS A 212 -7.73 -25.68 -18.36
CA CYS A 212 -6.32 -26.06 -18.28
C CYS A 212 -5.74 -25.72 -16.92
N VAL A 213 -4.72 -26.47 -16.51
CA VAL A 213 -3.85 -26.12 -15.39
C VAL A 213 -2.63 -25.38 -15.95
N ARG A 214 -2.31 -24.23 -15.36
CA ARG A 214 -1.16 -23.41 -15.76
C ARG A 214 -0.16 -23.28 -14.61
N ASP A 215 1.10 -23.50 -14.93
CA ASP A 215 2.23 -23.33 -14.02
C ASP A 215 2.82 -21.94 -14.23
N TYR A 216 2.98 -21.18 -13.15
CA TYR A 216 3.47 -19.81 -13.20
C TYR A 216 4.80 -19.68 -12.46
N ALA A 217 5.77 -19.02 -13.08
CA ALA A 217 6.95 -18.49 -12.41
C ALA A 217 6.63 -17.06 -11.96
N GLY A 218 6.64 -16.85 -10.65
CA GLY A 218 6.53 -15.52 -10.06
C GLY A 218 7.91 -14.88 -9.91
N THR A 219 8.07 -13.65 -10.39
CA THR A 219 9.25 -12.83 -10.14
C THR A 219 8.84 -11.51 -9.52
N VAL A 220 9.55 -11.06 -8.48
CA VAL A 220 9.31 -9.76 -7.85
C VAL A 220 10.49 -8.85 -8.20
N ARG A 221 10.24 -7.77 -8.93
CA ARG A 221 11.25 -6.73 -9.22
C ARG A 221 10.69 -5.37 -8.84
N ASN A 222 11.42 -4.57 -8.06
CA ASN A 222 11.01 -3.22 -7.65
C ASN A 222 9.55 -3.17 -7.15
N THR A 223 9.17 -4.06 -6.23
CA THR A 223 7.80 -4.21 -5.68
C THR A 223 6.71 -4.61 -6.69
N THR A 224 7.06 -4.83 -7.95
CA THR A 224 6.14 -5.33 -8.98
C THR A 224 6.26 -6.85 -9.06
N PHE A 225 5.16 -7.55 -8.81
CA PHE A 225 5.06 -8.99 -9.01
C PHE A 225 4.67 -9.28 -10.46
N THR A 226 5.52 -10.02 -11.16
CA THR A 226 5.31 -10.44 -12.54
C THR A 226 5.24 -11.96 -12.61
N GLU A 227 4.07 -12.49 -12.98
CA GLU A 227 3.91 -13.92 -13.27
C GLU A 227 4.17 -14.18 -14.76
N THR A 228 4.93 -15.23 -15.04
CA THR A 228 5.14 -15.76 -16.38
C THR A 228 4.64 -17.20 -16.45
N VAL A 229 3.83 -17.53 -17.44
CA VAL A 229 3.36 -18.91 -17.66
C VAL A 229 4.55 -19.75 -18.13
N ILE A 230 4.85 -20.83 -17.40
CA ILE A 230 5.92 -21.80 -17.72
C ILE A 230 5.33 -22.95 -18.53
N LYS A 231 4.15 -23.45 -18.13
CA LYS A 231 3.52 -24.63 -18.71
C LYS A 231 2.01 -24.52 -18.65
N GLU A 232 1.34 -25.01 -19.69
CA GLU A 232 -0.11 -25.14 -19.75
C GLU A 232 -0.44 -26.62 -20.05
N THR A 233 -1.30 -27.22 -19.22
CA THR A 233 -1.73 -28.62 -19.35
C THR A 233 -3.26 -28.65 -19.47
N PRO A 234 -3.81 -28.99 -20.64
CA PRO A 234 -5.26 -29.12 -20.82
C PRO A 234 -5.84 -30.25 -19.96
N ILE A 235 -6.99 -30.00 -19.33
CA ILE A 235 -7.70 -31.00 -18.53
C ILE A 235 -8.67 -31.76 -19.43
N LYS A 236 -8.66 -33.10 -19.35
CA LYS A 236 -9.59 -33.95 -20.10
C LYS A 236 -10.90 -34.15 -19.31
N PRO A 237 -12.06 -34.17 -19.98
CA PRO A 237 -13.33 -34.45 -19.33
C PRO A 237 -13.37 -35.91 -18.89
N ALA A 238 -13.84 -36.15 -17.66
CA ALA A 238 -14.12 -37.47 -17.14
C ALA A 238 -15.54 -37.52 -16.58
N ARG A 239 -16.20 -38.67 -16.68
CA ARG A 239 -17.54 -38.84 -16.09
C ARG A 239 -17.43 -39.16 -14.60
N ILE A 240 -18.28 -38.53 -13.79
CA ILE A 240 -18.39 -38.78 -12.35
C ILE A 240 -18.82 -40.24 -12.09
N THR A 241 -19.78 -40.74 -12.86
CA THR A 241 -20.25 -42.13 -12.87
C THR A 241 -20.63 -42.55 -14.29
N LYS A 242 -20.79 -43.85 -14.57
CA LYS A 242 -21.23 -44.34 -15.89
C LYS A 242 -22.59 -43.78 -16.33
N GLU A 243 -23.42 -43.36 -15.37
CA GLU A 243 -24.79 -42.87 -15.54
C GLU A 243 -24.90 -41.34 -15.54
N SER A 244 -23.85 -40.60 -15.18
CA SER A 244 -23.88 -39.15 -15.12
C SER A 244 -23.98 -38.52 -16.52
N ARG A 245 -24.80 -37.46 -16.63
CA ARG A 245 -24.94 -36.63 -17.84
C ARG A 245 -23.94 -35.48 -17.89
N THR A 246 -23.21 -35.22 -16.80
CA THR A 246 -22.22 -34.13 -16.69
C THR A 246 -20.80 -34.67 -16.67
N TYR A 247 -19.88 -33.90 -17.24
CA TYR A 247 -18.46 -34.21 -17.31
C TYR A 247 -17.70 -33.30 -16.35
N ASP A 248 -16.94 -33.90 -15.44
CA ASP A 248 -15.99 -33.18 -14.60
C ASP A 248 -14.70 -32.93 -15.36
N PHE A 249 -14.08 -31.78 -15.11
CA PHE A 249 -12.77 -31.46 -15.63
C PHE A 249 -11.81 -31.33 -14.44
N LYS A 250 -11.37 -32.47 -13.93
CA LYS A 250 -10.42 -32.56 -12.80
C LYS A 250 -9.15 -33.27 -13.25
N ASP A 251 -8.00 -32.73 -12.88
CA ASP A 251 -6.68 -33.31 -13.12
C ASP A 251 -5.80 -33.24 -11.86
N LEU A 252 -4.81 -34.13 -11.83
CA LEU A 252 -3.86 -34.30 -10.75
C LEU A 252 -2.52 -33.71 -11.18
N HIS A 253 -2.29 -32.46 -10.79
CA HIS A 253 -1.09 -31.73 -11.19
C HIS A 253 0.05 -31.89 -10.19
N SER A 254 1.04 -32.72 -10.52
CA SER A 254 2.27 -32.93 -9.72
C SER A 254 3.37 -31.94 -10.13
N PRO A 255 4.17 -31.40 -9.19
CA PRO A 255 4.24 -31.75 -7.76
C PRO A 255 3.27 -30.95 -6.87
N TRP A 256 2.85 -31.57 -5.76
CA TRP A 256 1.96 -30.98 -4.76
C TRP A 256 2.73 -30.52 -3.54
N ILE A 257 2.27 -29.45 -2.90
CA ILE A 257 2.84 -28.95 -1.64
C ILE A 257 1.76 -29.10 -0.58
N ILE A 258 1.99 -30.01 0.38
CA ILE A 258 1.11 -30.26 1.54
C ILE A 258 1.97 -30.14 2.79
N ASP A 259 1.56 -29.35 3.77
CA ASP A 259 2.30 -29.14 5.03
C ASP A 259 3.79 -28.79 4.84
N ASN A 260 4.07 -27.94 3.83
CA ASN A 260 5.41 -27.49 3.45
C ASN A 260 6.36 -28.61 2.95
N GLN A 261 5.83 -29.79 2.60
CA GLN A 261 6.55 -30.89 1.96
C GLN A 261 6.06 -31.11 0.52
N ILE A 262 7.00 -31.49 -0.35
CA ILE A 262 6.73 -31.72 -1.77
C ILE A 262 6.39 -33.20 -1.99
N TYR A 263 5.17 -33.42 -2.45
CA TYR A 263 4.68 -34.72 -2.87
C TYR A 263 4.63 -34.81 -4.40
N THR A 264 4.98 -35.98 -4.91
CA THR A 264 4.93 -36.39 -6.30
C THR A 264 4.04 -37.63 -6.40
N ARG A 265 3.71 -38.04 -7.62
CA ARG A 265 2.84 -39.22 -7.84
C ARG A 265 3.36 -40.50 -7.14
N ASN A 266 4.67 -40.61 -6.90
CA ASN A 266 5.30 -41.79 -6.32
C ASN A 266 5.25 -41.81 -4.77
N ASN A 267 5.20 -40.65 -4.12
CA ASN A 267 5.24 -40.57 -2.65
C ASN A 267 3.91 -40.04 -2.06
N ILE A 268 2.90 -39.74 -2.88
CA ILE A 268 1.62 -39.20 -2.40
C ILE A 268 0.91 -40.09 -1.39
N SER A 269 1.17 -41.40 -1.42
CA SER A 269 0.61 -42.36 -0.46
C SER A 269 1.13 -42.18 0.97
N SER A 270 2.17 -41.38 1.20
CA SER A 270 2.73 -41.10 2.54
C SER A 270 2.14 -39.84 3.21
N VAL A 271 1.18 -39.17 2.59
CA VAL A 271 0.49 -38.00 3.19
C VAL A 271 -0.27 -38.44 4.45
N PRO A 272 -0.08 -37.78 5.61
CA PRO A 272 -0.81 -38.11 6.84
C PRO A 272 -2.32 -37.96 6.67
N ILE A 273 -3.08 -38.97 7.10
CA ILE A 273 -4.55 -38.98 7.04
C ILE A 273 -5.14 -38.06 8.13
N GLN A 274 -4.49 -37.98 9.29
CA GLN A 274 -4.90 -37.08 10.38
C GLN A 274 -4.55 -35.62 10.01
N GLY A 275 -5.58 -34.80 9.83
CA GLY A 275 -5.46 -33.37 9.56
C GLY A 275 -5.65 -32.97 8.09
N ASN A 276 -5.69 -33.93 7.17
CA ASN A 276 -5.86 -33.67 5.73
C ASN A 276 -7.14 -34.32 5.19
N ASN A 277 -7.89 -33.58 4.38
CA ASN A 277 -9.12 -34.10 3.74
C ASN A 277 -8.80 -34.84 2.45
N PHE A 278 -9.36 -36.03 2.28
CA PHE A 278 -9.19 -36.85 1.09
C PHE A 278 -10.47 -36.92 0.27
N SER A 279 -10.33 -36.87 -1.05
CA SER A 279 -11.42 -36.99 -2.01
C SER A 279 -11.12 -38.15 -2.97
N SER A 280 -12.11 -39.02 -3.18
CA SER A 280 -12.03 -40.11 -4.14
C SER A 280 -12.48 -39.63 -5.52
N TYR A 281 -11.69 -39.94 -6.55
CA TYR A 281 -11.97 -39.54 -7.92
C TYR A 281 -11.73 -40.67 -8.91
N PHE A 282 -12.55 -40.73 -9.96
CA PHE A 282 -12.42 -41.70 -11.05
C PHE A 282 -11.39 -41.21 -12.07
N LEU A 283 -10.14 -41.63 -11.90
CA LEU A 283 -9.10 -41.40 -12.89
C LEU A 283 -9.03 -42.61 -13.84
N ASN A 284 -9.21 -42.41 -15.15
CA ASN A 284 -9.16 -43.48 -16.16
C ASN A 284 -10.08 -44.68 -15.86
N SER A 285 -11.27 -44.44 -15.29
CA SER A 285 -12.24 -45.48 -14.88
C SER A 285 -11.87 -46.27 -13.61
N ILE A 286 -10.87 -45.83 -12.84
CA ILE A 286 -10.47 -46.42 -11.56
C ILE A 286 -10.69 -45.39 -10.45
N SER A 287 -11.47 -45.75 -9.42
CA SER A 287 -11.65 -44.90 -8.24
C SER A 287 -10.38 -44.89 -7.41
N THR A 288 -9.73 -43.72 -7.32
CA THR A 288 -8.49 -43.52 -6.58
C THR A 288 -8.65 -42.34 -5.63
N THR A 289 -8.17 -42.49 -4.39
CA THR A 289 -8.32 -41.48 -3.34
C THR A 289 -7.07 -40.61 -3.24
N PHE A 290 -7.24 -39.29 -3.31
CA PHE A 290 -6.16 -38.31 -3.23
C PHE A 290 -6.46 -37.25 -2.17
N PRO A 291 -5.45 -36.58 -1.58
CA PRO A 291 -5.67 -35.38 -0.81
C PRO A 291 -6.41 -34.33 -1.67
N THR A 292 -7.39 -33.66 -1.09
CA THR A 292 -8.25 -32.70 -1.81
C THR A 292 -7.43 -31.54 -2.39
N ALA A 293 -6.34 -31.16 -1.72
CA ALA A 293 -5.38 -30.15 -2.18
C ALA A 293 -4.65 -30.52 -3.49
N CYS A 294 -4.69 -31.80 -3.91
CA CYS A 294 -4.02 -32.27 -5.11
C CYS A 294 -4.85 -32.19 -6.38
N ILE A 295 -6.15 -31.94 -6.23
CA ILE A 295 -7.12 -32.00 -7.32
C ILE A 295 -7.36 -30.58 -7.82
N TYR A 296 -6.97 -30.32 -9.06
CA TYR A 296 -7.25 -29.06 -9.75
C TYR A 296 -8.32 -29.30 -10.80
N GLY A 297 -9.36 -28.50 -10.80
CA GLY A 297 -10.41 -28.69 -11.79
C GLY A 297 -11.63 -27.83 -11.57
N ILE A 298 -12.53 -27.93 -12.55
CA ILE A 298 -13.87 -27.37 -12.47
C ILE A 298 -14.88 -28.52 -12.40
N ASP A 299 -15.92 -28.29 -11.63
CA ASP A 299 -17.04 -29.22 -11.52
C ASP A 299 -17.89 -29.22 -12.80
N GLY A 300 -18.50 -30.36 -13.14
CA GLY A 300 -19.35 -30.49 -14.31
C GLY A 300 -20.55 -29.54 -14.31
N ASP A 301 -21.14 -29.22 -13.14
CA ASP A 301 -22.27 -28.30 -13.06
C ASP A 301 -21.86 -26.85 -13.30
N TYR A 302 -20.68 -26.46 -12.82
CA TYR A 302 -20.08 -25.16 -13.13
C TYR A 302 -19.75 -25.07 -14.62
N ALA A 303 -19.11 -26.10 -15.19
CA ALA A 303 -18.77 -26.15 -16.61
C ALA A 303 -20.03 -26.04 -17.49
N LEU A 304 -21.12 -26.73 -17.12
CA LEU A 304 -22.40 -26.65 -17.81
C LEU A 304 -23.03 -25.25 -17.73
N SER A 305 -23.01 -24.63 -16.55
CA SER A 305 -23.57 -23.28 -16.33
C SER A 305 -22.78 -22.22 -17.10
N LEU A 306 -21.45 -22.31 -17.06
CA LEU A 306 -20.56 -21.48 -17.86
C LEU A 306 -20.84 -21.66 -19.36
N GLY A 307 -20.91 -22.89 -19.84
CA GLY A 307 -21.20 -23.20 -21.24
C GLY A 307 -22.54 -22.63 -21.71
N ARG A 308 -23.61 -22.75 -20.91
CA ARG A 308 -24.93 -22.16 -21.21
C ARG A 308 -24.89 -20.63 -21.28
N PHE A 309 -24.21 -19.99 -20.33
CA PHE A 309 -24.08 -18.54 -20.34
C PHE A 309 -23.27 -18.05 -21.55
N MET A 310 -22.13 -18.69 -21.82
CA MET A 310 -21.31 -18.37 -23.00
C MET A 310 -22.08 -18.58 -24.30
N GLN A 311 -22.88 -19.66 -24.41
CA GLN A 311 -23.78 -19.86 -25.54
C GLN A 311 -24.80 -18.72 -25.67
N SER A 312 -25.40 -18.25 -24.57
CA SER A 312 -26.35 -17.13 -24.60
C SER A 312 -25.70 -15.80 -25.02
N VAL A 313 -24.42 -15.60 -24.73
CA VAL A 313 -23.70 -14.36 -25.06
C VAL A 313 -23.15 -14.41 -26.49
N MET A 314 -22.70 -15.57 -26.94
CA MET A 314 -21.97 -15.73 -28.22
C MET A 314 -22.83 -16.30 -29.37
N SER A 315 -24.07 -16.68 -29.09
CA SER A 315 -25.02 -17.12 -30.12
C SER A 315 -25.88 -15.95 -30.58
N GLY A 316 -25.83 -15.66 -31.87
CA GLY A 316 -26.63 -14.60 -32.47
C GLY A 316 -26.31 -14.40 -33.94
N ASN A 317 -26.86 -13.33 -34.51
CA ASN A 317 -26.63 -12.95 -35.89
C ASN A 317 -26.36 -11.45 -36.00
N CYS A 318 -25.59 -11.10 -37.02
CA CYS A 318 -25.36 -9.73 -37.43
C CYS A 318 -26.03 -9.50 -38.78
N SER A 319 -26.73 -8.39 -38.91
CA SER A 319 -27.43 -8.02 -40.14
C SER A 319 -27.08 -6.60 -40.54
N THR A 320 -27.11 -6.33 -41.84
CA THR A 320 -27.05 -4.97 -42.37
C THR A 320 -28.39 -4.29 -42.17
N VAL A 321 -28.41 -2.97 -41.95
CA VAL A 321 -29.66 -2.22 -41.78
C VAL A 321 -30.51 -2.30 -43.05
N ALA A 322 -31.79 -2.67 -42.93
CA ALA A 322 -32.66 -3.08 -44.03
C ALA A 322 -33.25 -1.93 -44.88
N HIS A 323 -32.57 -0.80 -45.01
CA HIS A 323 -33.03 0.23 -45.96
C HIS A 323 -32.43 -0.06 -47.34
N PHE A 324 -33.24 -0.73 -48.18
CA PHE A 324 -33.02 -0.89 -49.62
C PHE A 324 -32.96 0.50 -50.28
N VAL A 325 -31.79 1.13 -50.25
CA VAL A 325 -31.48 2.34 -51.03
C VAL A 325 -30.41 1.96 -52.05
N PRO A 326 -30.49 2.40 -53.32
CA PRO A 326 -29.48 2.10 -54.35
C PRO A 326 -28.05 2.54 -54.00
N GLU A 327 -27.87 3.30 -52.92
CA GLU A 327 -26.60 3.76 -52.35
C GLU A 327 -25.99 2.80 -51.30
N PHE A 328 -26.53 1.58 -51.20
CA PHE A 328 -26.11 0.48 -50.31
C PHE A 328 -24.58 0.27 -50.21
N TYR A 329 -23.83 0.64 -51.25
CA TYR A 329 -22.39 0.46 -51.36
C TYR A 329 -21.54 1.48 -50.59
N LYS A 330 -22.10 2.63 -50.19
CA LYS A 330 -21.27 3.76 -49.76
C LYS A 330 -20.77 3.69 -48.32
N ASN A 331 -21.56 3.24 -47.34
CA ASN A 331 -21.16 3.38 -45.92
C ASN A 331 -21.62 2.31 -44.92
N ASP A 332 -22.56 1.41 -45.25
CA ASP A 332 -23.26 0.62 -44.22
C ASP A 332 -22.62 -0.72 -43.81
N TYR A 333 -21.64 -1.25 -44.56
CA TYR A 333 -20.90 -2.46 -44.11
C TYR A 333 -20.05 -2.21 -42.85
N LYS A 334 -19.77 -0.94 -42.54
CA LYS A 334 -19.10 -0.53 -41.29
C LYS A 334 -20.06 -0.54 -40.08
N ALA A 335 -21.37 -0.69 -40.31
CA ALA A 335 -22.44 -0.62 -39.32
C ALA A 335 -23.29 -1.91 -39.33
N LEU A 336 -22.63 -3.06 -39.22
CA LEU A 336 -23.31 -4.32 -38.91
C LEU A 336 -23.96 -4.19 -37.52
N VAL A 337 -25.29 -4.35 -37.47
CA VAL A 337 -26.02 -4.38 -36.21
C VAL A 337 -26.16 -5.84 -35.81
N CYS A 338 -25.63 -6.17 -34.63
CA CYS A 338 -25.68 -7.54 -34.12
C CYS A 338 -26.70 -7.70 -33.00
N ASN A 339 -27.30 -8.89 -32.95
CA ASN A 339 -28.14 -9.28 -31.83
C ASN A 339 -27.68 -10.66 -31.33
N PRO A 340 -27.21 -10.77 -30.08
CA PRO A 340 -27.05 -9.68 -29.10
C PRO A 340 -25.94 -8.67 -29.46
N TRP A 341 -26.06 -7.44 -28.94
CA TRP A 341 -25.23 -6.27 -29.32
C TRP A 341 -23.73 -6.47 -29.10
N GLN A 342 -23.34 -7.28 -28.12
CA GLN A 342 -21.94 -7.52 -27.77
C GLN A 342 -21.19 -8.31 -28.86
N LEU A 343 -21.89 -8.97 -29.78
CA LEU A 343 -21.29 -9.59 -30.96
C LEU A 343 -20.69 -8.56 -31.94
N GLU A 344 -21.07 -7.28 -31.85
CA GLU A 344 -20.45 -6.21 -32.65
C GLU A 344 -18.94 -6.11 -32.41
N ALA A 345 -18.48 -6.47 -31.21
CA ALA A 345 -17.06 -6.52 -30.86
C ALA A 345 -16.29 -7.57 -31.68
N LEU A 346 -16.91 -8.70 -32.03
CA LEU A 346 -16.30 -9.76 -32.84
C LEU A 346 -16.20 -9.39 -34.32
N VAL A 347 -17.15 -8.58 -34.79
CA VAL A 347 -17.22 -8.11 -36.17
C VAL A 347 -16.29 -6.91 -36.42
N ASN A 348 -15.81 -6.25 -35.35
CA ASN A 348 -14.85 -5.16 -35.37
C ASN A 348 -15.23 -4.08 -36.42
N LYS A 349 -16.50 -3.64 -36.42
CA LYS A 349 -17.04 -2.67 -37.39
C LYS A 349 -16.79 -3.06 -38.86
N GLY A 350 -16.93 -4.35 -39.16
CA GLY A 350 -16.73 -4.91 -40.50
C GLY A 350 -15.26 -5.11 -40.89
N ARG A 351 -14.33 -5.06 -39.93
CA ARG A 351 -12.88 -5.27 -40.14
C ARG A 351 -12.33 -6.42 -39.29
N ALA A 352 -13.13 -7.47 -39.09
CA ALA A 352 -12.71 -8.66 -38.37
C ALA A 352 -11.59 -9.40 -39.12
N ASN A 353 -10.60 -9.88 -38.38
CA ASN A 353 -9.56 -10.80 -38.86
C ASN A 353 -9.24 -11.83 -37.77
N PHE A 354 -8.34 -12.78 -38.06
CA PHE A 354 -7.96 -13.82 -37.10
C PHE A 354 -7.37 -13.23 -35.81
N ASP A 355 -6.57 -12.16 -35.89
CA ASP A 355 -5.96 -11.52 -34.72
C ASP A 355 -6.99 -10.86 -33.81
N THR A 356 -7.96 -10.12 -34.38
CA THR A 356 -9.00 -9.45 -33.61
C THR A 356 -9.89 -10.49 -32.93
N ILE A 357 -10.32 -11.51 -33.67
CA ILE A 357 -11.16 -12.59 -33.11
C ILE A 357 -10.39 -13.31 -31.99
N ASN A 358 -9.11 -13.63 -32.21
CA ASN A 358 -8.28 -14.29 -31.21
C ASN A 358 -8.12 -13.44 -29.93
N ARG A 359 -7.91 -12.12 -30.05
CA ARG A 359 -7.82 -11.22 -28.89
C ARG A 359 -9.11 -11.17 -28.07
N ASN A 360 -10.28 -11.10 -28.73
CA ASN A 360 -11.57 -11.13 -28.03
C ASN A 360 -11.75 -12.46 -27.27
N MET A 361 -11.42 -13.60 -27.89
CA MET A 361 -11.52 -14.91 -27.22
C MET A 361 -10.52 -15.06 -26.06
N GLN A 362 -9.29 -14.57 -26.23
CA GLN A 362 -8.28 -14.54 -25.17
C GLN A 362 -8.70 -13.66 -23.99
N SER A 363 -9.32 -12.52 -24.26
CA SER A 363 -9.84 -11.61 -23.24
C SER A 363 -10.97 -12.26 -22.43
N VAL A 364 -11.91 -12.95 -23.10
CA VAL A 364 -12.94 -13.75 -22.41
C VAL A 364 -12.32 -14.86 -21.56
N ALA A 365 -11.37 -15.64 -22.10
CA ALA A 365 -10.68 -16.68 -21.35
C ALA A 365 -9.94 -16.12 -20.12
N THR A 366 -9.35 -14.93 -20.25
CA THR A 366 -8.65 -14.22 -19.16
C THR A 366 -9.60 -13.74 -18.08
N ALA A 367 -10.76 -13.20 -18.47
CA ALA A 367 -11.79 -12.77 -17.54
C ALA A 367 -12.31 -13.96 -16.71
N VAL A 368 -12.63 -15.07 -17.37
CA VAL A 368 -13.07 -16.32 -16.70
C VAL A 368 -11.99 -16.84 -15.76
N THR A 369 -10.73 -16.86 -16.19
CA THR A 369 -9.59 -17.31 -15.36
C THR A 369 -9.41 -16.43 -14.13
N SER A 370 -9.54 -15.11 -14.28
CA SER A 370 -9.43 -14.15 -13.16
C SER A 370 -10.52 -14.38 -12.12
N GLU A 371 -11.76 -14.62 -12.57
CA GLU A 371 -12.88 -14.86 -11.66
C GLU A 371 -12.79 -16.23 -10.98
N MET A 372 -12.36 -17.28 -11.70
CA MET A 372 -12.06 -18.59 -11.10
C MET A 372 -11.00 -18.46 -9.99
N ARG A 373 -9.94 -17.68 -10.22
CA ARG A 373 -8.87 -17.41 -9.24
C ARG A 373 -9.35 -16.60 -8.05
N ARG A 374 -10.25 -15.65 -8.27
CA ARG A 374 -10.75 -14.75 -7.23
C ARG A 374 -11.71 -15.44 -6.27
N LYS A 375 -12.56 -16.35 -6.78
CA LYS A 375 -13.66 -16.96 -5.99
C LYS A 375 -13.38 -18.37 -5.48
N GLY A 376 -12.65 -19.20 -6.24
CA GLY A 376 -12.62 -20.65 -6.00
C GLY A 376 -13.97 -21.33 -6.26
N SER A 377 -14.00 -22.67 -6.27
CA SER A 377 -15.24 -23.48 -6.37
C SER A 377 -15.18 -24.68 -5.42
N TYR A 378 -16.09 -24.78 -4.44
CA TYR A 378 -16.19 -25.94 -3.54
C TYR A 378 -17.38 -26.80 -3.95
N TYR A 379 -17.17 -28.11 -3.97
CA TYR A 379 -18.21 -29.11 -4.11
C TYR A 379 -18.32 -29.84 -2.77
N ASP A 380 -19.48 -29.74 -2.12
CA ASP A 380 -19.81 -30.52 -0.93
C ASP A 380 -20.63 -31.77 -1.36
N PRO A 381 -20.07 -32.98 -1.28
CA PRO A 381 -20.76 -34.20 -1.66
C PRO A 381 -21.95 -34.57 -0.75
N GLU A 382 -22.09 -33.99 0.45
CA GLU A 382 -23.16 -34.36 1.40
C GLU A 382 -24.51 -33.66 1.12
N VAL A 383 -24.56 -32.63 0.27
CA VAL A 383 -25.77 -31.82 0.00
C VAL A 383 -26.62 -32.40 -1.14
N THR A 384 -26.68 -33.71 -1.29
CA THR A 384 -27.36 -34.34 -2.44
C THR A 384 -28.85 -34.61 -2.18
N TYR A 385 -29.35 -34.59 -0.94
CA TYR A 385 -30.77 -34.87 -0.66
C TYR A 385 -31.33 -34.04 0.52
N GLY A 386 -31.85 -32.86 0.23
CA GLY A 386 -32.63 -32.09 1.21
C GLY A 386 -33.41 -30.92 0.58
N PRO A 387 -34.63 -30.59 1.05
CA PRO A 387 -35.50 -29.56 0.45
C PRO A 387 -35.09 -28.13 0.83
N ARG A 388 -33.87 -27.93 1.34
CA ARG A 388 -33.34 -26.62 1.73
C ARG A 388 -32.00 -26.39 1.03
N PHE A 389 -32.02 -25.51 0.04
CA PHE A 389 -30.87 -24.96 -0.67
C PHE A 389 -29.92 -24.26 0.31
N HIS A 390 -28.95 -24.97 0.87
CA HIS A 390 -27.85 -24.38 1.62
C HIS A 390 -26.71 -24.10 0.63
N SER A 391 -26.27 -22.85 0.58
CA SER A 391 -25.12 -22.42 -0.21
C SER A 391 -23.87 -23.16 0.25
N ALA A 392 -23.20 -23.86 -0.68
CA ALA A 392 -21.86 -24.38 -0.41
C ALA A 392 -20.94 -23.20 -0.02
N PRO A 393 -20.14 -23.32 1.04
CA PRO A 393 -19.19 -22.29 1.40
C PRO A 393 -18.15 -22.13 0.28
N PRO A 394 -17.67 -20.92 -0.02
CA PRO A 394 -16.57 -20.72 -0.94
C PRO A 394 -15.37 -21.60 -0.55
N THR A 395 -14.75 -22.30 -1.51
CA THR A 395 -13.45 -22.94 -1.25
C THR A 395 -12.41 -21.86 -1.18
N PHE A 396 -11.99 -21.58 0.03
CA PHE A 396 -10.68 -21.04 0.25
C PHE A 396 -9.70 -22.20 0.13
N VAL A 397 -8.85 -22.17 -0.90
CA VAL A 397 -7.60 -22.92 -0.80
C VAL A 397 -6.82 -22.26 0.33
N THR A 398 -6.67 -22.97 1.46
CA THR A 398 -5.73 -22.59 2.51
C THR A 398 -4.32 -22.76 1.97
N GLY A 399 -3.90 -21.80 1.15
CA GLY A 399 -2.52 -21.47 0.92
C GLY A 399 -2.21 -20.20 1.71
N THR A 400 -0.98 -20.07 2.19
CA THR A 400 -0.50 -18.82 2.76
C THR A 400 -0.38 -17.80 1.63
N VAL A 401 -1.49 -17.17 1.25
CA VAL A 401 -1.46 -16.04 0.30
C VAL A 401 -1.02 -14.82 1.09
N LEU A 402 0.27 -14.53 0.95
CA LEU A 402 0.95 -13.43 1.61
C LEU A 402 0.50 -12.12 0.95
N ARG A 403 -0.52 -11.47 1.50
CA ARG A 403 -0.85 -10.09 1.13
C ARG A 403 0.17 -9.19 1.78
N THR A 404 0.90 -8.44 0.96
CA THR A 404 1.76 -7.37 1.45
C THR A 404 0.86 -6.28 2.05
N THR A 405 0.90 -6.15 3.37
CA THR A 405 0.23 -5.06 4.08
C THR A 405 1.27 -4.21 4.80
N THR A 406 0.95 -2.95 5.03
CA THR A 406 1.83 -2.05 5.79
C THR A 406 1.65 -2.33 7.28
N CYS A 407 2.63 -2.99 7.90
CA CYS A 407 2.69 -3.14 9.35
C CYS A 407 3.52 -2.02 9.96
N THR A 408 3.17 -1.66 11.20
CA THR A 408 3.95 -0.70 11.98
C THR A 408 4.92 -1.46 12.88
N LYS A 409 6.22 -1.33 12.65
CA LYS A 409 7.28 -1.84 13.53
C LYS A 409 7.75 -0.71 14.44
N PHE A 410 7.83 -0.99 15.73
CA PHE A 410 8.32 -0.05 16.73
C PHE A 410 9.78 -0.35 17.06
N ASP A 411 10.65 0.64 16.86
CA ASP A 411 12.10 0.52 17.02
C ASP A 411 12.51 1.28 18.30
N TRP A 412 12.44 0.57 19.44
CA TRP A 412 12.64 1.13 20.78
C TRP A 412 14.00 1.80 20.99
N ALA A 413 15.01 1.46 20.19
CA ALA A 413 16.32 2.07 20.25
C ALA A 413 16.26 3.60 20.06
N TRP A 414 15.33 4.11 19.24
CA TRP A 414 15.19 5.55 18.99
C TRP A 414 14.61 6.33 20.18
N LEU A 415 13.89 5.66 21.09
CA LEU A 415 13.41 6.25 22.34
C LEU A 415 14.49 6.37 23.41
N SER A 416 15.64 5.74 23.23
CA SER A 416 16.76 5.88 24.18
C SER A 416 17.22 7.34 24.30
N PHE A 417 17.17 8.12 23.21
CA PHE A 417 17.59 9.52 23.20
C PHE A 417 16.67 10.44 24.03
N PRO A 418 15.34 10.48 23.81
CA PRO A 418 14.42 11.22 24.68
C PRO A 418 14.50 10.77 26.14
N LEU A 419 14.65 9.46 26.40
CA LEU A 419 14.78 8.92 27.75
C LEU A 419 16.07 9.40 28.44
N ALA A 420 17.20 9.38 27.73
CA ALA A 420 18.47 9.87 28.26
C ALA A 420 18.42 11.36 28.57
N LEU A 421 17.78 12.17 27.71
CA LEU A 421 17.59 13.59 27.98
C LEU A 421 16.67 13.83 29.19
N MET A 422 15.60 13.03 29.35
CA MET A 422 14.71 13.10 30.51
C MET A 422 15.43 12.80 31.82
N ILE A 423 16.28 11.76 31.82
CA ILE A 423 17.13 11.43 32.96
C ILE A 423 18.08 12.59 33.25
N LEU A 424 18.73 13.15 32.22
CA LEU A 424 19.65 14.27 32.38
C LEU A 424 18.97 15.51 32.96
N THR A 425 17.75 15.85 32.51
CA THR A 425 16.97 16.97 33.06
C THR A 425 16.56 16.74 34.50
N THR A 426 16.16 15.50 34.83
CA THR A 426 15.74 15.15 36.19
C THR A 426 16.93 15.22 37.15
N LEU A 427 18.09 14.69 36.73
CA LEU A 427 19.33 14.80 37.50
C LEU A 427 19.75 16.26 37.68
N LEU A 428 19.67 17.08 36.64
CA LEU A 428 19.98 18.51 36.71
C LEU A 428 19.08 19.23 37.74
N LEU A 429 17.77 18.95 37.72
CA LEU A 429 16.82 19.49 38.67
C LEU A 429 17.16 19.05 40.10
N CYS A 430 17.37 17.75 40.32
CA CYS A 430 17.72 17.20 41.63
C CYS A 430 19.02 17.79 42.19
N ILE A 431 20.06 17.93 41.35
CA ILE A 431 21.33 18.55 41.75
C ILE A 431 21.13 20.01 42.14
N THR A 432 20.31 20.75 41.38
CA THR A 432 20.05 22.17 41.65
C THR A 432 19.23 22.35 42.93
N CYS A 433 18.16 21.56 43.10
CA CYS A 433 17.37 21.53 44.34
C CYS A 433 18.22 21.13 45.54
N GLY A 434 19.04 20.08 45.42
CA GLY A 434 19.97 19.66 46.47
C GLY A 434 20.95 20.77 46.82
N LYS A 435 21.56 21.41 45.83
CA LYS A 435 22.41 22.59 46.06
C LYS A 435 21.65 23.67 46.83
N MET A 436 20.40 23.97 46.48
CA MET A 436 19.63 25.01 47.17
C MET A 436 19.27 24.63 48.62
N VAL A 437 18.93 23.37 48.89
CA VAL A 437 18.62 22.90 50.25
C VAL A 437 19.85 22.89 51.15
N PHE A 438 21.02 22.52 50.61
CA PHE A 438 22.27 22.43 51.38
C PHE A 438 23.11 23.73 51.36
N ASP A 439 22.72 24.74 50.57
CA ASP A 439 23.43 26.01 50.52
C ASP A 439 23.12 26.84 51.77
N LYS A 440 24.09 26.91 52.67
CA LYS A 440 24.03 27.70 53.93
C LYS A 440 23.92 29.21 53.70
N SER A 441 24.02 29.68 52.47
CA SER A 441 23.99 31.11 52.13
C SER A 441 22.59 31.70 51.92
N GLY A 442 21.54 30.87 51.86
CA GLY A 442 20.16 31.36 51.91
C GLY A 442 19.64 32.15 50.71
N VAL A 443 20.29 32.09 49.53
CA VAL A 443 19.80 32.76 48.31
C VAL A 443 18.36 32.29 48.01
N PRO A 444 17.36 33.18 47.95
CA PRO A 444 15.98 32.79 47.70
C PRO A 444 15.77 32.27 46.27
N VAL A 445 14.67 31.55 46.09
CA VAL A 445 14.28 31.02 44.77
C VAL A 445 13.62 32.11 43.95
N TRP A 446 14.40 32.80 43.11
CA TRP A 446 13.91 33.88 42.24
C TRP A 446 13.67 33.47 40.79
N LYS A 447 14.28 32.37 40.34
CA LYS A 447 14.09 31.79 39.00
C LYS A 447 14.26 32.86 37.91
N SER A 448 13.30 32.96 37.00
CA SER A 448 13.23 33.91 35.88
C SER A 448 12.78 35.33 36.30
N SER A 449 12.44 35.56 37.57
CA SER A 449 11.91 36.86 38.04
C SER A 449 12.94 37.99 37.95
N ILE A 450 12.54 39.13 37.40
CA ILE A 450 13.35 40.36 37.32
C ILE A 450 13.18 41.22 38.60
N LEU A 451 12.17 40.93 39.42
CA LEU A 451 11.83 41.70 40.61
C LEU A 451 13.00 41.96 41.58
N PRO A 452 13.89 40.98 41.86
CA PRO A 452 15.06 41.24 42.72
C PRO A 452 15.98 42.31 42.13
N LEU A 453 16.13 42.35 40.79
CA LEU A 453 16.95 43.33 40.10
C LEU A 453 16.35 44.75 40.19
N LEU A 454 15.02 44.86 40.09
CA LEU A 454 14.30 46.13 40.21
C LEU A 454 14.33 46.68 41.64
N LEU A 455 14.18 45.81 42.64
CA LEU A 455 14.18 46.22 44.04
C LEU A 455 15.59 46.51 44.58
N ALA A 456 16.60 45.77 44.13
CA ALA A 456 18.00 45.98 44.53
C ALA A 456 18.72 47.04 43.67
N GLY A 457 18.11 47.51 42.58
CA GLY A 457 18.75 48.32 41.55
C GLY A 457 18.91 49.81 41.85
N HIS A 458 18.66 50.28 43.08
CA HIS A 458 18.72 51.72 43.41
C HIS A 458 20.06 52.39 43.04
N ARG A 459 21.19 51.67 43.11
CA ARG A 459 22.53 52.16 42.70
C ARG A 459 22.86 51.94 41.22
N LEU A 460 22.01 51.22 40.48
CA LEU A 460 22.16 50.99 39.03
C LEU A 460 21.47 52.10 38.20
N ARG A 461 20.76 53.02 38.86
CA ARG A 461 19.99 54.11 38.24
C ARG A 461 20.86 55.04 37.39
N ASP A 462 22.10 55.29 37.81
CA ASP A 462 23.03 56.17 37.08
C ASP A 462 23.57 55.51 35.80
N VAL A 463 23.63 54.17 35.76
CA VAL A 463 24.02 53.39 34.57
C VAL A 463 22.86 53.27 33.57
N ALA A 464 21.62 53.26 34.07
CA ALA A 464 20.40 53.21 33.28
C ALA A 464 19.99 54.57 32.67
N ALA A 465 20.75 55.64 32.93
CA ALA A 465 20.51 56.98 32.38
C ALA A 465 21.06 57.18 30.94
N ALA A 466 21.61 56.14 30.31
CA ALA A 466 22.10 56.19 28.94
C ALA A 466 20.94 56.28 27.92
N GLU A 467 21.13 57.05 26.84
CA GLU A 467 20.10 57.28 25.81
C GLU A 467 19.86 56.07 24.89
N ASP A 468 20.84 55.17 24.74
CA ASP A 468 20.75 54.00 23.85
C ASP A 468 21.19 52.68 24.54
N MET A 469 20.62 51.56 24.09
CA MET A 469 20.89 50.20 24.55
C MET A 469 22.35 49.79 24.33
N ASP A 470 22.98 50.24 23.23
CA ASP A 470 24.38 49.92 22.93
C ASP A 470 25.34 50.62 23.90
N ASP A 471 25.04 51.86 24.30
CA ASP A 471 25.79 52.61 25.31
C ASP A 471 25.59 52.03 26.71
N MET A 472 24.35 51.65 27.05
CA MET A 472 24.05 50.98 28.31
C MET A 472 24.81 49.64 28.43
N LYS A 473 24.89 48.89 27.34
CA LYS A 473 25.65 47.63 27.20
C LYS A 473 27.16 47.81 27.28
N ALA A 474 27.70 48.90 26.74
CA ALA A 474 29.11 49.25 26.87
C ALA A 474 29.47 49.55 28.33
N ASN A 475 28.62 50.30 29.04
CA ASN A 475 28.83 50.65 30.45
C ASN A 475 28.68 49.45 31.39
N THR A 476 27.76 48.51 31.11
CA THR A 476 27.59 47.31 31.95
C THR A 476 28.70 46.28 31.81
N LYS A 477 29.50 46.29 30.74
CA LYS A 477 30.67 45.39 30.60
C LYS A 477 31.77 45.70 31.62
N LEU A 478 31.85 46.94 32.09
CA LEU A 478 32.86 47.42 33.05
C LEU A 478 32.37 47.33 34.50
N LEU A 479 31.07 47.07 34.70
CA LEU A 479 30.43 47.03 36.00
C LEU A 479 30.47 45.61 36.60
N ILE A 480 31.30 45.42 37.61
CA ILE A 480 31.41 44.16 38.35
C ILE A 480 30.52 44.23 39.59
N VAL A 481 29.55 43.31 39.68
CA VAL A 481 28.60 43.24 40.78
C VAL A 481 28.64 41.89 41.48
N SER A 482 28.37 41.89 42.78
CA SER A 482 28.15 40.69 43.59
C SER A 482 26.80 40.81 44.32
N LEU A 483 26.16 39.67 44.55
CA LEU A 483 24.91 39.57 45.29
C LEU A 483 25.23 39.27 46.76
N VAL A 484 24.90 40.22 47.64
CA VAL A 484 25.19 40.16 49.09
C VAL A 484 23.88 40.29 49.88
N GLN A 485 23.83 39.63 51.05
CA GLN A 485 22.72 39.73 51.98
C GLN A 485 23.06 40.75 53.07
N ASP A 486 22.23 41.78 53.22
CA ASP A 486 22.30 42.82 54.25
C ASP A 486 21.08 42.73 55.20
N GLU A 487 21.06 43.51 56.28
CA GLU A 487 19.95 43.53 57.26
C GLU A 487 18.59 43.92 56.66
N ARG A 488 18.58 44.62 55.52
CA ARG A 488 17.36 45.04 54.81
C ARG A 488 16.91 44.08 53.70
N GLY A 489 17.70 43.05 53.40
CA GLY A 489 17.41 42.07 52.34
C GLY A 489 18.60 41.80 51.43
N TRP A 490 18.32 41.35 50.21
CA TRP A 490 19.34 41.06 49.20
C TRP A 490 19.61 42.26 48.31
N GLU A 491 20.88 42.60 48.11
CA GLU A 491 21.28 43.72 47.25
C GLU A 491 22.44 43.36 46.31
N PHE A 492 22.53 44.08 45.19
CA PHE A 492 23.68 44.04 44.30
C PHE A 492 24.68 45.12 44.71
N VAL A 493 25.85 44.70 45.17
CA VAL A 493 26.95 45.59 45.54
C VAL A 493 27.89 45.73 44.34
N ILE A 494 28.29 46.96 44.03
CA ILE A 494 29.30 47.25 43.00
C ILE A 494 30.67 47.09 43.67
N GLU A 495 31.47 46.13 43.21
CA GLU A 495 32.77 45.81 43.82
C GLU A 495 33.92 46.59 43.18
N GLU A 496 33.89 46.80 41.85
CA GLU A 496 34.87 47.62 41.12
C GLU A 496 34.24 48.27 39.87
N PHE A 497 34.57 49.54 39.62
CA PHE A 497 34.51 50.15 38.28
C PHE A 497 35.85 49.88 37.61
N LYS A 498 35.85 49.18 36.47
CA LYS A 498 37.07 49.06 35.68
C LYS A 498 37.36 50.40 35.00
N ASP A 499 38.06 51.29 35.70
CA ASP A 499 38.35 52.64 35.24
C ASP A 499 38.98 52.65 33.85
N LYS A 500 38.40 53.47 32.97
CA LYS A 500 38.96 53.79 31.66
C LYS A 500 40.21 54.62 31.93
N LYS A 501 41.38 53.99 31.82
CA LYS A 501 42.71 54.60 31.99
C LYS A 501 42.71 56.06 31.50
N ARG A 502 43.08 56.98 32.42
CA ARG A 502 43.61 58.32 32.10
C ARG A 502 44.65 58.18 31.00
N GLY A 503 44.41 58.87 29.88
CA GLY A 503 45.45 59.33 28.97
C GLY A 503 45.49 60.84 29.05
N GLU A 504 46.23 61.35 30.03
CA GLU A 504 46.85 62.68 30.03
C GLU A 504 48.26 62.45 30.59
N ASP A 505 49.17 62.20 29.66
CA ASP A 505 50.47 62.86 29.52
C ASP A 505 51.01 62.59 28.11
#